data_AF-A0A3N5Q640-F1
#
_entry.id   AF-A0A3N5Q640-F1
#
_cell.length_a   1.000
_cell.length_b   1.000
_cell.length_c   1.000
_cell.angle_alpha   90.00
_cell.angle_beta   90.00
_cell.angle_gamma   90.00
#
_symmetry.space_group_name_H-M   'P 1'
#
loop_
_entity.id
_entity.type
_entity.pdbx_description
1 polymer ?
#
loop_
_entity_poly.entity_id
_entity_poly.type
_entity_poly.pdbx_seq_one_letter_code
_entity_poly.pdbx_strand_id
1 'polypeptide(L)'
;MNDVICRVRPGFWHGPRNEYGPGDLVTLDEASAHAFRDKLEIVPDQAAGAPVAQLVPAGEPTSEEAPAQPERETVKRSKRDQSGS
;
A
#
# COMPACT_ATOMS: atom_id res chain seq x y z
N MET A 1 12.74 -30.40 -3.85
CA MET A 1 11.44 -29.74 -4.10
C MET A 1 11.76 -28.50 -4.88
N ASN A 2 11.14 -28.31 -6.03
CA ASN A 2 11.30 -27.10 -6.84
C ASN A 2 10.13 -26.19 -6.51
N ASP A 3 10.43 -25.05 -5.90
CA ASP A 3 9.45 -24.01 -5.65
C ASP A 3 9.30 -23.15 -6.91
N VAL A 4 8.05 -22.88 -7.28
CA VAL A 4 7.69 -22.04 -8.43
C VAL A 4 6.86 -20.85 -7.96
N ILE A 5 7.09 -19.69 -8.58
CA ILE A 5 6.30 -18.49 -8.32
C ILE A 5 5.06 -18.54 -9.21
N CYS A 6 3.90 -18.40 -8.60
CA CYS A 6 2.62 -18.39 -9.28
C CYS A 6 1.89 -17.08 -9.01
N ARG A 7 1.24 -16.52 -10.03
CA ARG A 7 0.38 -15.36 -9.91
C ARG A 7 -1.08 -15.79 -9.82
N VAL A 8 -1.83 -15.23 -8.89
CA VAL A 8 -3.28 -15.48 -8.81
C VAL A 8 -3.98 -14.83 -10.00
N ARG A 9 -4.79 -15.59 -10.74
CA ARG A 9 -5.53 -15.08 -11.89
C ARG A 9 -6.61 -14.08 -11.47
N PRO A 10 -6.93 -13.09 -12.32
CA PRO A 10 -8.01 -12.14 -12.05
C PRO A 10 -9.34 -12.86 -11.82
N GLY A 11 -10.07 -12.43 -10.78
CA GLY A 11 -11.36 -13.05 -10.38
C GLY A 11 -11.24 -14.24 -9.44
N PHE A 12 -10.01 -14.67 -9.10
CA PHE A 12 -9.77 -15.77 -8.17
C PHE A 12 -9.06 -15.29 -6.91
N TRP A 13 -9.21 -16.08 -5.85
CA TRP A 13 -8.56 -15.89 -4.56
C TRP A 13 -7.85 -17.20 -4.19
N HIS A 14 -6.70 -17.08 -3.52
CA HIS A 14 -5.87 -18.22 -3.12
C HIS A 14 -5.51 -18.16 -1.62
N GLY A 15 -5.20 -19.32 -1.05
CA GLY A 15 -4.89 -19.49 0.38
C GLY A 15 -6.08 -19.98 1.23
N PRO A 16 -5.82 -20.54 2.41
CA PRO A 16 -6.84 -21.14 3.28
C PRO A 16 -7.87 -20.11 3.80
N ARG A 17 -7.50 -18.82 3.80
CA ARG A 17 -8.37 -17.71 4.22
C ARG A 17 -8.65 -16.71 3.09
N ASN A 18 -8.38 -17.07 1.83
CA ASN A 18 -8.44 -16.14 0.69
C ASN A 18 -7.61 -14.87 0.94
N GLU A 19 -6.41 -15.05 1.48
CA GLU A 19 -5.51 -13.95 1.80
C GLU A 19 -4.78 -13.40 0.56
N TYR A 20 -4.66 -14.23 -0.49
CA TYR A 20 -4.03 -13.84 -1.75
C TYR A 20 -5.10 -13.50 -2.78
N GLY A 21 -5.16 -12.23 -3.15
CA GLY A 21 -6.10 -11.71 -4.14
C GLY A 21 -5.62 -11.86 -5.58
N PRO A 22 -6.46 -11.49 -6.55
CA PRO A 22 -6.09 -11.50 -7.95
C PRO A 22 -4.88 -10.60 -8.23
N GLY A 23 -3.87 -11.17 -8.88
CA GLY A 23 -2.61 -10.50 -9.22
C GLY A 23 -1.50 -10.65 -8.20
N ASP A 24 -1.78 -11.22 -7.02
CA ASP A 24 -0.79 -11.49 -5.98
C ASP A 24 0.14 -12.65 -6.38
N LEU A 25 1.34 -12.69 -5.81
CA LEU A 25 2.39 -13.66 -6.12
C LEU A 25 2.58 -14.61 -4.94
N VAL A 26 2.40 -15.90 -5.19
CA VAL A 26 2.53 -16.97 -4.19
C VAL A 26 3.58 -17.97 -4.61
N THR A 27 4.42 -18.36 -3.67
CA THR A 27 5.41 -19.43 -3.86
C THR A 27 4.79 -20.76 -3.46
N LEU A 28 4.79 -21.72 -4.38
CA LEU A 28 4.23 -23.04 -4.16
C LEU A 28 5.18 -24.09 -4.72
N ASP A 29 5.09 -25.31 -4.18
CA ASP A 29 5.74 -26.46 -4.81
C ASP A 29 5.11 -26.72 -6.19
N GLU A 30 5.93 -27.16 -7.14
CA GLU A 30 5.54 -27.47 -8.52
C GLU A 30 4.26 -28.33 -8.60
N ALA A 31 4.14 -29.37 -7.76
CA ALA A 31 2.96 -30.22 -7.75
C ALA A 31 1.67 -29.45 -7.37
N SER A 32 1.79 -28.52 -6.42
CA SER A 32 0.67 -27.68 -5.99
C SER A 32 0.32 -26.65 -7.05
N ALA A 33 1.33 -25.99 -7.65
CA ALA A 33 1.12 -25.06 -8.75
C ALA A 33 0.37 -25.69 -9.91
N HIS A 34 0.74 -26.93 -10.28
CA HIS A 34 0.03 -27.69 -11.31
C HIS A 34 -1.40 -28.05 -10.91
N ALA A 35 -1.65 -28.42 -9.65
CA ALA A 35 -3.00 -28.70 -9.14
C ALA A 35 -3.92 -27.47 -9.22
N PHE A 36 -3.37 -26.26 -9.09
CA PHE A 36 -4.12 -25.01 -9.11
C PHE A 36 -3.97 -24.20 -10.40
N ARG A 37 -3.51 -24.79 -11.52
CA ARG A 37 -3.28 -24.07 -12.80
C ARG A 37 -4.50 -23.33 -13.36
N ASP A 38 -5.70 -23.72 -12.94
CA ASP A 38 -6.95 -23.08 -13.34
C ASP A 38 -7.08 -21.65 -12.75
N LYS A 39 -6.58 -21.50 -11.52
CA LYS A 39 -6.67 -20.28 -10.70
C LYS A 39 -5.34 -19.54 -10.59
N LEU A 40 -4.23 -20.24 -10.81
CA LEU A 40 -2.87 -19.73 -10.69
C LEU A 40 -2.15 -19.82 -12.04
N GLU A 41 -1.42 -18.78 -12.37
CA GLU A 41 -0.55 -18.69 -13.54
C GLU A 41 0.90 -18.89 -13.09
N ILE A 42 1.55 -19.96 -13.54
CA ILE A 42 2.97 -20.20 -13.25
C ILE A 42 3.78 -19.13 -13.98
N VAL A 43 4.55 -18.35 -13.23
CA VAL A 43 5.44 -17.32 -13.78
C VAL A 43 6.81 -17.97 -13.93
N PRO A 44 7.24 -18.36 -15.15
CA PRO A 44 8.57 -18.89 -15.36
C PRO A 44 9.59 -17.80 -15.01
N ASP A 45 10.61 -18.18 -14.25
CA ASP A 45 11.67 -17.33 -13.71
C ASP A 45 12.25 -16.37 -14.77
N GLN A 46 11.69 -15.17 -14.82
CA GLN A 46 12.26 -13.99 -15.47
C GLN A 46 12.44 -12.84 -14.47
N ALA A 47 12.07 -13.03 -13.20
CA ALA A 47 12.25 -12.00 -12.18
C ALA A 47 12.11 -12.54 -10.74
N ALA A 48 12.97 -13.46 -10.31
CA ALA A 48 13.34 -13.57 -8.88
C ALA A 48 14.11 -12.31 -8.39
N GLY A 49 13.71 -11.11 -8.83
CA GLY A 49 14.49 -9.88 -8.70
C GLY A 49 13.72 -8.57 -8.89
N ALA A 50 12.40 -8.59 -9.10
CA ALA A 50 11.61 -7.41 -8.83
C ALA A 50 11.00 -7.59 -7.44
N PRO A 51 11.59 -7.05 -6.36
CA PRO A 51 10.75 -6.69 -5.23
C PRO A 51 9.61 -5.89 -5.85
N VAL A 52 8.36 -6.35 -5.68
CA VAL A 52 7.26 -5.41 -5.74
C VAL A 52 7.66 -4.38 -4.72
N ALA A 53 8.20 -3.26 -5.21
CA ALA A 53 8.34 -2.07 -4.45
C ALA A 53 6.96 -1.96 -3.81
N GLN A 54 6.93 -2.12 -2.48
CA GLN A 54 5.97 -1.38 -1.70
C GLN A 54 5.96 -0.03 -2.41
N LEU A 55 4.80 0.33 -2.96
CA LEU A 55 4.51 1.70 -3.25
C LEU A 55 4.68 2.42 -1.92
N VAL A 56 5.93 2.74 -1.57
CA VAL A 56 6.26 4.02 -1.03
C VAL A 56 5.48 4.95 -1.95
N PRO A 57 4.48 5.69 -1.45
CA PRO A 57 4.04 6.82 -2.22
C PRO A 57 5.33 7.59 -2.50
N ALA A 58 5.71 7.67 -3.78
CA ALA A 58 6.67 8.64 -4.27
C ALA A 58 6.00 10.01 -4.12
N GLY A 59 5.82 10.42 -2.87
CA GLY A 59 5.68 11.78 -2.42
C GLY A 59 6.96 12.08 -1.68
N GLU A 60 7.88 12.71 -2.40
CA GLU A 60 8.98 13.54 -1.89
C GLU A 60 8.88 13.92 -0.40
N PRO A 61 9.93 13.70 0.40
CA PRO A 61 10.31 14.65 1.45
C PRO A 61 11.32 15.64 0.85
N THR A 62 10.91 16.35 -0.21
CA THR A 62 11.55 17.62 -0.59
C THR A 62 10.61 18.72 -0.15
N SER A 63 10.81 19.17 1.07
CA SER A 63 10.69 20.56 1.47
C SER A 63 11.46 20.66 2.77
N GLU A 64 12.79 20.72 2.60
CA GLU A 64 13.57 21.62 3.44
C GLU A 64 12.87 22.98 3.45
N GLU A 65 12.90 23.66 4.60
CA GLU A 65 12.56 25.07 4.77
C GLU A 65 11.06 25.39 4.97
N ALA A 66 10.54 25.39 6.21
CA ALA A 66 10.55 26.49 7.18
C ALA A 66 9.11 27.07 7.37
N PRO A 67 8.86 27.98 8.33
CA PRO A 67 7.93 27.75 9.43
C PRO A 67 6.67 28.62 9.29
N ALA A 68 5.49 28.08 9.59
CA ALA A 68 4.37 28.91 10.01
C ALA A 68 3.33 28.02 10.66
N GLN A 69 3.34 27.94 11.98
CA GLN A 69 2.05 27.86 12.65
C GLN A 69 1.26 29.07 12.15
N PRO A 70 0.03 28.94 11.61
CA PRO A 70 -0.87 30.06 11.63
C PRO A 70 -1.16 30.29 13.11
N GLU A 71 -0.33 31.17 13.70
CA GLU A 71 -0.68 31.98 14.84
C GLU A 71 -2.14 32.37 14.63
N ARG A 72 -3.06 31.75 15.36
CA ARG A 72 -4.42 32.25 15.48
C ARG A 72 -4.32 33.48 16.36
N GLU A 73 -3.67 34.52 15.83
CA GLU A 73 -3.80 35.89 16.28
C GLU A 73 -5.18 36.35 15.83
N THR A 74 -6.21 35.96 16.60
CA THR A 74 -7.48 36.67 16.54
C THR A 74 -7.25 38.03 17.19
N VAL A 75 -6.87 38.96 16.34
CA VAL A 75 -6.82 40.40 16.56
C VAL A 75 -8.08 40.89 17.28
N LYS A 76 -7.86 41.48 18.45
CA LYS A 76 -8.57 42.63 19.05
C LYS A 76 -10.10 42.60 18.96
N ARG A 77 -10.76 42.13 20.02
CA ARG A 77 -12.04 42.75 20.40
C ARG A 77 -11.76 43.89 21.38
N SER A 78 -11.75 45.08 20.80
CA SER A 78 -11.70 46.37 21.46
C SER A 78 -12.66 46.46 22.64
N LYS A 79 -12.09 46.95 23.74
CA LYS A 79 -12.68 47.72 24.83
C LYS A 79 -14.05 48.34 24.50
N ARG A 80 -15.04 48.07 25.35
CA ARG A 80 -16.00 49.09 25.76
C ARG A 80 -16.49 48.80 27.18
N ASP A 81 -15.78 49.41 28.14
CA ASP A 81 -16.39 49.94 29.35
C ASP A 81 -17.62 50.78 28.98
N GLN A 82 -18.78 50.39 29.47
CA GLN A 82 -19.83 51.29 29.95
C GLN A 82 -20.38 50.59 31.19
N SER A 83 -19.85 50.92 32.38
CA SER A 83 -20.27 52.06 33.23
C SER A 83 -21.74 51.94 33.62
N GLY A 84 -21.97 51.77 34.92
CA GLY A 84 -23.28 51.72 35.52
C GLY A 84 -24.04 53.04 35.48
N SER A 85 -25.33 52.92 35.77
CA SER A 85 -26.10 53.79 36.65
C SER A 85 -27.42 53.10 36.97
#